data_AF-A0A8X6PI67-F1
#
_entry.id   AF-A0A8X6PI67-F1
#
_cell.length_a   1.000
_cell.length_b   1.000
_cell.length_c   1.000
_cell.angle_alpha   90.00
_cell.angle_beta   90.00
_cell.angle_gamma   90.00
#
_symmetry.space_group_name_H-M   'P 1'
#
loop_
_entity.id
_entity.type
_entity.pdbx_description
1 polymer ?
#
loop_
_entity_poly.entity_id
_entity_poly.type
_entity_poly.pdbx_seq_one_letter_code
_entity_poly.pdbx_strand_id
1 'polypeptide(L)'
;MYGRKYQWIIVGMYQERWWEVRDHNSSCTPWELSQAMEGHISTDVLPLSSSENISVSGLTAAEYAGQYDKRREREYSRFHGYAYDGIWAIALAIQSVAQKLKAKGRHLKEFQYRDPFWGQLFRDAFNETSFTGVTGPVNFIKNERRSQILLKQFQNGSEVKIGEYDPVFDDLDFSKGVPIIWAGGGPPADRTHRKITKKRISITVYSILVTFAIFGIIISSVFLIVNIKYRNQRYIKMSSPYLNNIIVVGCMLTYTSVILLGMDSGLSSEANFPYVCTARAWVLMSGFTLAFGSMFSKTWRVHAIFTNIKLNKKIIKDYKLFMVVGVLVMIDVIILTTWQIIDPFYRRTSLGAPLEFSLVQRAQFLELSFSDKGKYISSIHNNRSDQQLHS
;
A
#
# COMPACT_ATOMS: atom_id res chain seq x y z
N MET A 1 10.51 -9.32 -17.31
CA MET A 1 9.85 -8.96 -16.03
C MET A 1 10.70 -9.51 -14.90
N TYR A 2 11.58 -8.69 -14.30
CA TYR A 2 12.59 -9.16 -13.33
C TYR A 2 12.96 -8.03 -12.34
N GLY A 3 13.77 -8.36 -11.32
CA GLY A 3 14.27 -7.43 -10.31
C GLY A 3 13.42 -7.40 -9.02
N ARG A 4 13.72 -6.45 -8.12
CA ARG A 4 13.24 -6.42 -6.71
C ARG A 4 11.72 -6.47 -6.45
N LYS A 5 10.88 -6.39 -7.48
CA LYS A 5 9.41 -6.40 -7.36
C LYS A 5 8.78 -7.71 -7.84
N TYR A 6 9.58 -8.61 -8.43
CA TYR A 6 9.10 -9.83 -9.05
C TYR A 6 9.82 -11.00 -8.42
N GLN A 7 9.08 -12.07 -8.13
CA GLN A 7 9.63 -13.34 -7.71
C GLN A 7 9.16 -14.42 -8.66
N TRP A 8 10.09 -15.20 -9.18
CA TRP A 8 9.80 -16.35 -10.03
C TRP A 8 9.92 -17.63 -9.21
N ILE A 9 8.92 -18.50 -9.37
CA ILE A 9 8.93 -19.87 -8.87
C ILE A 9 8.79 -20.76 -10.10
N ILE A 10 9.80 -21.59 -10.37
CA ILE A 10 9.85 -22.46 -11.55
C ILE A 10 10.15 -23.90 -11.15
N VAL A 11 9.93 -24.83 -12.07
CA VAL A 11 10.36 -26.23 -11.90
C VAL A 11 11.87 -26.31 -12.05
N GLY A 12 12.57 -27.00 -11.15
CA GLY A 12 14.04 -27.15 -11.14
C GLY A 12 14.56 -28.39 -11.86
N MET A 13 13.73 -29.06 -12.66
CA MET A 13 14.04 -30.33 -13.33
C MET A 13 14.88 -30.20 -14.61
N TYR A 14 15.59 -29.07 -14.77
CA TYR A 14 16.41 -28.79 -15.95
C TYR A 14 17.81 -29.44 -15.83
N GLN A 15 18.53 -29.49 -16.95
CA GLN A 15 19.94 -29.86 -16.94
C GLN A 15 20.77 -28.81 -16.20
N GLU A 16 21.88 -29.22 -15.62
CA GLU A 16 22.82 -28.28 -15.01
C GLU A 16 23.27 -27.25 -16.05
N ARG A 17 23.29 -25.97 -15.64
CA ARG A 17 23.71 -24.85 -16.49
C ARG A 17 22.92 -24.70 -17.80
N TRP A 18 21.64 -25.09 -17.81
CA TRP A 18 20.77 -24.97 -18.98
C TRP A 18 20.70 -23.54 -19.56
N TRP A 19 20.89 -22.51 -18.72
CA TRP A 19 20.91 -21.09 -19.13
C TRP A 19 22.16 -20.67 -19.91
N GLU A 20 23.22 -21.48 -19.91
CA GLU A 20 24.44 -21.22 -20.72
C GLU A 20 24.27 -21.66 -22.18
N VAL A 21 23.28 -22.52 -22.45
CA VAL A 21 22.99 -23.02 -23.79
C VAL A 21 22.30 -21.94 -24.61
N ARG A 22 22.91 -21.57 -25.74
CA ARG A 22 22.37 -20.53 -26.62
C ARG A 22 21.20 -21.07 -27.43
N ASP A 23 20.06 -20.40 -27.33
CA ASP A 23 18.91 -20.64 -28.18
C ASP A 23 19.00 -19.78 -29.46
N HIS A 24 18.88 -20.41 -30.63
CA HIS A 24 18.89 -19.73 -31.92
C HIS A 24 17.62 -18.90 -32.18
N ASN A 25 16.53 -19.19 -31.48
CA ASN A 25 15.25 -18.49 -31.63
C ASN A 25 15.13 -17.25 -30.71
N SER A 26 16.07 -17.04 -29.80
CA SER A 26 16.07 -15.92 -28.87
C SER A 26 17.14 -14.90 -29.23
N SER A 27 16.80 -13.62 -29.17
CA SER A 27 17.77 -12.52 -29.30
C SER A 27 18.57 -12.26 -28.02
N CYS A 28 18.20 -12.88 -26.89
CA CYS A 28 18.86 -12.66 -25.60
C CYS A 28 20.18 -13.43 -25.50
N THR A 29 21.18 -12.79 -24.90
CA THR A 29 22.45 -13.44 -24.55
C THR A 29 22.32 -14.27 -23.27
N PRO A 30 23.16 -15.30 -23.06
CA PRO A 30 23.19 -16.05 -21.79
C PRO A 30 23.42 -15.17 -20.56
N TRP A 31 24.16 -14.06 -20.73
CA TRP A 31 24.39 -13.09 -19.68
C TRP A 31 23.14 -12.27 -19.35
N GLU A 32 22.39 -11.81 -20.35
CA GLU A 32 21.10 -11.12 -20.10
C GLU A 32 20.09 -12.05 -19.43
N LEU A 33 20.09 -13.34 -19.81
CA LEU A 33 19.25 -14.35 -19.18
C LEU A 33 19.66 -14.57 -17.71
N SER A 34 20.96 -14.69 -17.42
CA SER A 34 21.46 -14.88 -16.07
C SER A 34 21.09 -13.72 -15.14
N GLN A 35 21.14 -12.48 -15.65
CA GLN A 35 20.68 -11.31 -14.91
C GLN A 35 19.16 -11.32 -14.66
N ALA A 36 18.36 -11.81 -15.61
CA ALA A 36 16.91 -11.85 -15.49
C ALA A 36 16.41 -12.95 -14.54
N MET A 37 17.14 -14.07 -14.44
CA MET A 37 16.81 -15.21 -13.59
C MET A 37 17.38 -15.11 -12.17
N GLU A 38 18.14 -14.05 -11.86
CA GLU A 38 18.73 -13.83 -10.55
C GLU A 38 17.66 -13.85 -9.44
N GLY A 39 17.90 -14.66 -8.42
CA GLY A 39 17.01 -14.80 -7.27
C GLY A 39 15.75 -15.64 -7.50
N HIS A 40 15.55 -16.25 -8.68
CA HIS A 40 14.44 -17.19 -8.88
C HIS A 40 14.56 -18.38 -7.94
N ILE A 41 13.41 -18.90 -7.50
CA ILE A 41 13.35 -20.12 -6.67
C ILE A 41 12.88 -21.25 -7.57
N SER A 42 13.53 -22.40 -7.48
CA SER A 42 13.12 -23.59 -8.21
C SER A 42 12.88 -24.77 -7.28
N THR A 43 11.86 -25.56 -7.60
CA THR A 43 11.49 -26.77 -6.86
C THR A 43 11.94 -27.99 -7.66
N ASP A 44 12.74 -28.85 -7.06
CA ASP A 44 13.23 -30.09 -7.65
C ASP A 44 13.02 -31.26 -6.69
N VAL A 45 13.29 -32.47 -7.16
CA VAL A 45 13.27 -33.68 -6.33
C VAL A 45 14.65 -33.89 -5.73
N LEU A 46 14.72 -34.20 -4.43
CA LEU A 46 15.99 -34.40 -3.74
C LEU A 46 16.67 -35.72 -4.21
N PRO A 47 17.84 -35.68 -4.88
CA PRO A 47 18.44 -36.89 -5.48
C PRO A 47 18.93 -37.92 -4.44
N LEU A 48 19.42 -37.45 -3.29
CA LEU A 48 19.92 -38.24 -2.17
C LEU A 48 19.56 -37.55 -0.86
N SER A 49 19.29 -38.32 0.19
CA SER A 49 18.96 -37.74 1.49
C SER A 49 20.14 -36.98 2.09
N SER A 50 19.86 -35.84 2.71
CA SER A 50 20.84 -35.12 3.53
C SER A 50 20.96 -35.67 4.96
N SER A 51 20.21 -36.73 5.29
CA SER A 51 20.28 -37.37 6.60
C SER A 51 21.51 -38.29 6.70
N GLU A 52 22.15 -38.32 7.87
CA GLU A 52 23.22 -39.25 8.22
C GLU A 52 22.71 -40.62 8.69
N ASN A 53 21.39 -40.85 8.60
CA ASN A 53 20.79 -42.12 8.99
C ASN A 53 21.28 -43.26 8.08
N ILE A 54 21.53 -44.41 8.70
CA ILE A 54 21.91 -45.64 8.00
C ILE A 54 20.68 -46.19 7.27
N SER A 55 20.82 -46.44 5.96
CA SER A 55 19.75 -47.00 5.13
C SER A 55 19.63 -48.53 5.29
N VAL A 56 18.60 -49.13 4.68
CA VAL A 56 18.36 -50.58 4.70
C VAL A 56 19.54 -51.42 4.19
N SER A 57 20.40 -50.84 3.36
CA SER A 57 21.60 -51.51 2.84
C SER A 57 22.79 -51.50 3.81
N GLY A 58 22.66 -50.83 4.96
CA GLY A 58 23.75 -50.60 5.91
C GLY A 58 24.69 -49.45 5.53
N LEU A 59 24.36 -48.67 4.50
CA LEU A 59 25.13 -47.51 4.04
C LEU A 59 24.40 -46.20 4.33
N THR A 60 25.14 -45.14 4.58
CA THR A 60 24.62 -43.76 4.53
C THR A 60 24.49 -43.27 3.08
N ALA A 61 23.71 -42.21 2.85
CA ALA A 61 23.57 -41.61 1.52
C ALA A 61 24.92 -41.10 0.97
N ALA A 62 25.78 -40.55 1.83
CA ALA A 62 27.11 -40.06 1.47
C ALA A 62 28.08 -41.20 1.10
N GLU A 63 28.08 -42.30 1.85
CA GLU A 63 28.91 -43.48 1.53
C GLU A 63 28.47 -44.13 0.22
N TYR A 64 27.14 -44.24 0.00
CA TYR A 64 26.59 -44.71 -1.26
C TYR A 64 27.01 -43.81 -2.44
N ALA A 65 26.93 -42.48 -2.28
CA ALA A 65 27.38 -41.53 -3.30
C ALA A 65 28.85 -41.76 -3.66
N GLY A 66 29.74 -41.89 -2.66
CA GLY A 66 31.15 -42.17 -2.87
C GLY A 66 31.42 -43.51 -3.56
N GLN A 67 30.59 -44.54 -3.33
CA GLN A 67 30.68 -45.82 -4.06
C GLN A 67 30.18 -45.70 -5.50
N TYR A 68 29.10 -44.95 -5.74
CA TYR A 68 28.56 -44.69 -7.06
C TYR A 68 29.54 -43.91 -7.92
N ASP A 69 30.13 -42.84 -7.38
CA ASP A 69 31.13 -42.01 -8.06
C ASP A 69 32.36 -42.79 -8.52
N LYS A 70 32.79 -43.80 -7.75
CA LYS A 70 33.91 -44.68 -8.13
C LYS A 70 33.57 -45.65 -9.27
N ARG A 71 32.28 -45.93 -9.51
CA ARG A 71 31.83 -46.96 -10.48
C ARG A 71 31.20 -46.38 -11.75
N ARG A 72 30.68 -45.15 -11.69
CA ARG A 72 29.91 -44.54 -12.79
C ARG A 72 30.74 -44.05 -13.98
N GLU A 73 32.07 -44.09 -13.86
CA GLU A 73 33.01 -43.54 -14.84
C GLU A 73 32.71 -42.07 -15.15
N ARG A 74 32.21 -41.75 -16.36
CA ARG A 74 31.90 -40.38 -16.81
C ARG A 74 30.44 -40.00 -16.72
N GLU A 75 29.52 -40.96 -16.68
CA GLU A 75 28.08 -40.66 -16.77
C GLU A 75 27.49 -40.41 -15.38
N TYR A 76 26.75 -39.32 -15.25
CA TYR A 76 25.99 -38.99 -14.05
C TYR A 76 24.50 -39.08 -14.35
N SER A 77 23.73 -39.78 -13.51
CA SER A 77 22.28 -39.75 -13.57
C SER A 77 21.71 -39.38 -12.21
N ARG A 78 21.02 -38.25 -12.11
CA ARG A 78 20.34 -37.81 -10.87
C ARG A 78 19.34 -38.81 -10.29
N PHE A 79 18.94 -39.83 -11.06
CA PHE A 79 17.99 -40.86 -10.66
C PHE A 79 18.64 -42.13 -10.11
N HIS A 80 19.97 -42.17 -9.96
CA HIS A 80 20.70 -43.36 -9.51
C HIS A 80 20.22 -43.87 -8.14
N GLY A 81 19.98 -42.95 -7.18
CA GLY A 81 19.48 -43.30 -5.85
C GLY A 81 18.05 -43.87 -5.88
N TYR A 82 17.19 -43.32 -6.76
CA TYR A 82 15.83 -43.82 -6.94
C TYR A 82 15.80 -45.24 -7.51
N ALA A 83 16.68 -45.55 -8.46
CA ALA A 83 16.82 -46.90 -8.99
C ALA A 83 17.32 -47.87 -7.90
N TYR A 84 18.30 -47.44 -7.10
CA TYR A 84 18.83 -48.23 -5.98
C TYR A 84 17.75 -48.58 -4.96
N ASP A 85 16.98 -47.59 -4.50
CA ASP A 85 15.89 -47.80 -3.55
C ASP A 85 14.73 -48.60 -4.17
N GLY A 86 14.51 -48.49 -5.48
CA GLY A 86 13.52 -49.29 -6.21
C GLY A 86 13.80 -50.79 -6.16
N ILE A 87 15.07 -51.19 -6.32
CA ILE A 87 15.48 -52.61 -6.20
C ILE A 87 15.28 -53.10 -4.76
N TRP A 88 15.61 -52.29 -3.76
CA TRP A 88 15.35 -52.62 -2.36
C TRP A 88 13.85 -52.77 -2.06
N ALA A 89 13.02 -51.87 -2.58
CA ALA A 89 11.56 -51.96 -2.42
C ALA A 89 11.01 -53.26 -3.02
N ILE A 90 11.48 -53.67 -4.21
CA ILE A 90 11.11 -54.95 -4.83
C ILE A 90 11.55 -56.13 -3.96
N ALA A 91 12.80 -56.13 -3.49
CA ALA A 91 13.34 -57.20 -2.67
C ALA A 91 12.55 -57.39 -1.35
N LEU A 92 12.25 -56.29 -0.66
CA LEU A 92 11.48 -56.29 0.59
C LEU A 92 10.03 -56.74 0.36
N ALA A 93 9.40 -56.29 -0.73
CA ALA A 93 8.05 -56.71 -1.08
C ALA A 93 8.00 -58.23 -1.38
N ILE A 94 8.97 -58.75 -2.15
CA ILE A 94 9.08 -60.20 -2.44
C ILE A 94 9.30 -60.98 -1.13
N GLN A 95 10.14 -60.47 -0.22
CA GLN A 95 10.37 -61.09 1.09
C GLN A 95 9.07 -61.16 1.91
N SER A 96 8.30 -60.07 1.97
CA SER A 96 7.00 -60.03 2.64
C SER A 96 6.01 -61.03 2.03
N VAL A 97 5.92 -61.07 0.69
CA VAL A 97 5.08 -62.05 -0.02
C VAL A 97 5.50 -63.49 0.28
N ALA A 98 6.79 -63.79 0.25
CA ALA A 98 7.31 -65.12 0.55
C ALA A 98 6.96 -65.58 1.98
N GLN A 99 7.03 -64.67 2.96
CA GLN A 99 6.61 -64.95 4.33
C GLN A 99 5.10 -65.21 4.43
N LYS A 100 4.27 -64.38 3.78
CA LYS A 100 2.81 -64.56 3.75
C LYS A 100 2.39 -65.86 3.04
N LEU A 101 3.10 -66.28 2.00
CA LEU A 101 2.85 -67.55 1.30
C LEU A 101 3.25 -68.76 2.13
N LYS A 102 4.39 -68.71 2.82
CA LYS A 102 4.86 -69.77 3.70
C LYS A 102 3.84 -70.06 4.81
N ALA A 103 3.21 -69.01 5.37
CA ALA A 103 2.14 -69.16 6.35
C ALA A 103 0.87 -69.86 5.80
N LYS A 104 0.68 -69.84 4.47
CA LYS A 104 -0.44 -70.49 3.76
C LYS A 104 -0.04 -71.81 3.10
N GLY A 105 1.17 -72.33 3.36
CA GLY A 105 1.68 -73.56 2.75
C GLY A 105 1.92 -73.47 1.24
N ARG A 106 2.09 -72.26 0.68
CA ARG A 106 2.37 -72.03 -0.75
C ARG A 106 3.79 -71.55 -0.96
N HIS A 107 4.32 -71.74 -2.16
CA HIS A 107 5.64 -71.26 -2.55
C HIS A 107 5.59 -70.18 -3.64
N LEU A 108 6.59 -69.28 -3.66
CA LEU A 108 6.71 -68.23 -4.68
C LEU A 108 6.84 -68.80 -6.11
N LYS A 109 7.34 -70.04 -6.25
CA LYS A 109 7.49 -70.74 -7.54
C LYS A 109 6.15 -71.06 -8.21
N GLU A 110 5.04 -71.02 -7.47
CA GLU A 110 3.68 -71.28 -7.97
C GLU A 110 3.05 -70.02 -8.59
N PHE A 111 3.85 -69.00 -8.92
CA PHE A 111 3.38 -67.75 -9.51
C PHE A 111 2.64 -67.98 -10.83
N GLN A 112 1.48 -67.33 -10.99
CA GLN A 112 0.68 -67.37 -12.21
C GLN A 112 0.38 -65.96 -12.71
N TYR A 113 0.57 -65.74 -14.01
CA TYR A 113 0.13 -64.51 -14.66
C TYR A 113 -1.40 -64.44 -14.73
N ARG A 114 -1.95 -63.23 -14.68
CA ARG A 114 -3.40 -62.92 -14.77
C ARG A 114 -4.25 -63.51 -13.63
N ASP A 115 -3.65 -63.96 -12.55
CA ASP A 115 -4.37 -64.34 -11.33
C ASP A 115 -4.52 -63.12 -10.39
N PRO A 116 -5.75 -62.72 -10.03
CA PRO A 116 -6.00 -61.58 -9.15
C PRO A 116 -5.43 -61.76 -7.74
N PHE A 117 -5.27 -63.01 -7.27
CA PHE A 117 -4.68 -63.29 -5.96
C PHE A 117 -3.25 -62.78 -5.87
N TRP A 118 -2.40 -63.10 -6.86
CA TRP A 118 -1.02 -62.64 -6.91
C TRP A 118 -0.95 -61.12 -7.02
N GLY A 119 -1.80 -60.52 -7.86
CA GLY A 119 -1.86 -59.07 -8.02
C GLY A 119 -2.27 -58.33 -6.74
N GLN A 120 -3.23 -58.88 -5.96
CA GLN A 120 -3.60 -58.31 -4.66
C GLN A 120 -2.47 -58.51 -3.63
N LEU A 121 -1.91 -59.71 -3.55
CA LEU A 121 -0.87 -60.04 -2.58
C LEU A 121 0.37 -59.15 -2.71
N PHE A 122 0.83 -58.88 -3.94
CA PHE A 122 1.94 -57.96 -4.17
C PHE A 122 1.56 -56.50 -3.90
N ARG A 123 0.33 -56.08 -4.24
CA ARG A 123 -0.14 -54.72 -3.92
C ARG A 123 -0.18 -54.48 -2.41
N ASP A 124 -0.69 -55.44 -1.65
CA ASP A 124 -0.71 -55.37 -0.19
C ASP A 124 0.71 -55.33 0.39
N ALA A 125 1.62 -56.15 -0.15
CA ALA A 125 3.02 -56.13 0.25
C ALA A 125 3.71 -54.79 -0.03
N PHE A 126 3.49 -54.16 -1.19
CA PHE A 126 4.02 -52.83 -1.49
C PHE A 126 3.42 -51.74 -0.61
N ASN A 127 2.12 -51.81 -0.29
CA ASN A 127 1.45 -50.86 0.60
C ASN A 127 1.98 -50.94 2.05
N GLU A 128 2.38 -52.13 2.49
CA GLU A 128 3.01 -52.36 3.81
C GLU A 128 4.52 -52.08 3.82
N THR A 129 5.16 -51.94 2.66
CA THR A 129 6.60 -51.72 2.57
C THR A 129 6.96 -50.31 3.01
N SER A 130 7.69 -50.20 4.12
CA SER A 130 8.26 -48.95 4.61
C SER A 130 9.69 -49.17 5.10
N PHE A 131 10.64 -48.38 4.59
CA PHE A 131 12.05 -48.46 4.97
C PHE A 131 12.77 -47.13 4.70
N THR A 132 13.97 -46.97 5.28
CA THR A 132 14.86 -45.84 4.99
C THR A 132 15.83 -46.23 3.87
N GLY A 133 15.71 -45.58 2.72
CA GLY A 133 16.61 -45.73 1.57
C GLY A 133 17.68 -44.64 1.52
N VAL A 134 18.51 -44.66 0.48
CA VAL A 134 19.55 -43.61 0.27
C VAL A 134 18.95 -42.28 -0.17
N THR A 135 17.72 -42.29 -0.69
CA THR A 135 16.93 -41.09 -1.02
C THR A 135 15.98 -40.66 0.09
N GLY A 136 16.11 -41.24 1.29
CA GLY A 136 15.29 -40.94 2.46
C GLY A 136 14.21 -41.99 2.73
N PRO A 137 13.18 -41.68 3.53
CA PRO A 137 12.10 -42.63 3.80
C PRO A 137 11.36 -43.02 2.51
N VAL A 138 11.13 -44.32 2.36
CA VAL A 138 10.39 -44.91 1.25
C VAL A 138 9.11 -45.51 1.82
N ASN A 139 7.98 -44.96 1.41
CA ASN A 139 6.65 -45.50 1.64
C ASN A 139 5.76 -45.17 0.44
N PHE A 140 4.69 -45.94 0.26
CA PHE A 140 3.74 -45.75 -0.83
C PHE A 140 2.36 -45.44 -0.26
N ILE A 141 1.79 -44.29 -0.62
CA ILE A 141 0.44 -43.89 -0.23
C ILE A 141 -0.34 -43.65 -1.51
N LYS A 142 -1.44 -44.38 -1.71
CA LYS A 142 -2.25 -44.32 -2.95
C LYS A 142 -1.42 -44.55 -4.23
N ASN A 143 -0.45 -45.46 -4.16
CA ASN A 143 0.51 -45.77 -5.23
C ASN A 143 1.53 -44.65 -5.57
N GLU A 144 1.62 -43.61 -4.75
CA GLU A 144 2.62 -42.55 -4.90
C GLU A 144 3.64 -42.58 -3.77
N ARG A 145 4.89 -42.23 -4.09
CA ARG A 145 5.95 -42.06 -3.09
C ARG A 145 6.00 -40.60 -2.66
N ARG A 146 6.01 -40.37 -1.34
CA ARG A 146 6.28 -39.05 -0.76
C ARG A 146 7.78 -38.80 -0.71
N SER A 147 8.32 -38.20 -1.77
CA SER A 147 9.74 -37.80 -1.84
C SER A 147 9.95 -36.42 -1.23
N GLN A 148 11.12 -36.20 -0.62
CA GLN A 148 11.52 -34.87 -0.16
C GLN A 148 11.72 -33.92 -1.34
N ILE A 149 11.28 -32.67 -1.17
CA ILE A 149 11.37 -31.63 -2.19
C ILE A 149 12.61 -30.78 -1.89
N LEU A 150 13.42 -30.56 -2.91
CA LEU A 150 14.60 -29.71 -2.87
C LEU A 150 14.24 -28.31 -3.36
N LEU A 151 14.54 -27.30 -2.55
CA LEU A 151 14.42 -25.91 -2.95
C LEU A 151 15.80 -25.38 -3.34
N LYS A 152 15.89 -24.81 -4.53
CA LYS A 152 17.08 -24.12 -5.03
C LYS A 152 16.78 -22.65 -5.27
N GLN A 153 17.80 -21.82 -5.18
CA GLN A 153 17.77 -20.44 -5.64
C GLN A 153 18.95 -20.19 -6.57
N PHE A 154 18.75 -19.39 -7.61
CA PHE A 154 19.86 -18.91 -8.42
C PHE A 154 20.50 -17.69 -7.77
N GLN A 155 21.74 -17.85 -7.32
CA GLN A 155 22.53 -16.84 -6.64
C GLN A 155 23.89 -16.69 -7.34
N ASN A 156 24.21 -15.48 -7.78
CA ASN A 156 25.51 -15.11 -8.34
C ASN A 156 25.98 -16.05 -9.47
N GLY A 157 25.09 -16.36 -10.41
CA GLY A 157 25.41 -17.20 -11.57
C GLY A 157 25.33 -18.72 -11.34
N SER A 158 24.91 -19.19 -10.17
CA SER A 158 24.81 -20.62 -9.85
C SER A 158 23.52 -20.97 -9.11
N GLU A 159 22.98 -22.18 -9.37
CA GLU A 159 21.88 -22.72 -8.57
C GLU A 159 22.44 -23.33 -7.27
N VAL A 160 21.95 -22.84 -6.14
CA VAL A 160 22.33 -23.29 -4.81
C VAL A 160 21.13 -23.81 -4.04
N LYS A 161 21.33 -24.87 -3.25
CA LYS A 161 20.30 -25.42 -2.36
C LYS A 161 20.00 -24.44 -1.23
N ILE A 162 18.75 -24.03 -1.09
CA ILE A 162 18.30 -23.11 -0.03
C ILE A 162 17.50 -23.80 1.07
N GLY A 163 16.95 -24.99 0.81
CA GLY A 163 16.19 -25.72 1.82
C GLY A 163 15.62 -27.03 1.31
N GLU A 164 15.01 -27.77 2.23
CA GLU A 164 14.30 -29.02 1.96
C GLU A 164 12.90 -28.96 2.53
N TYR A 165 11.94 -29.56 1.85
CA TYR A 165 10.60 -29.76 2.36
C TYR A 165 10.29 -31.25 2.48
N ASP A 166 9.84 -31.67 3.66
CA ASP A 166 9.42 -33.02 3.95
C ASP A 166 7.88 -33.12 3.95
N PRO A 167 7.26 -33.75 2.93
CA PRO A 167 5.81 -33.89 2.85
C PRO A 167 5.23 -34.94 3.82
N VAL A 168 6.05 -35.69 4.56
CA VAL A 168 5.59 -36.63 5.58
C VAL A 168 5.33 -35.89 6.89
N PHE A 169 6.24 -35.00 7.28
CA PHE A 169 6.14 -34.22 8.51
C PHE A 169 5.56 -32.81 8.31
N ASP A 170 5.34 -32.40 7.06
CA ASP A 170 4.94 -31.03 6.68
C ASP A 170 5.94 -29.98 7.20
N ASP A 171 7.23 -30.29 7.07
CA ASP A 171 8.33 -29.50 7.61
C ASP A 171 9.17 -28.89 6.48
N LEU A 172 9.34 -27.56 6.53
CA LEU A 172 10.13 -26.79 5.59
C LEU A 172 11.39 -26.27 6.29
N ASP A 173 12.52 -26.91 6.01
CA ASP A 173 13.77 -26.67 6.69
C ASP A 173 14.78 -25.93 5.81
N PHE A 174 14.91 -24.63 6.06
CA PHE A 174 15.92 -23.76 5.42
C PHE A 174 17.31 -23.88 6.05
N SER A 175 17.45 -24.55 7.21
CA SER A 175 18.77 -24.74 7.84
C SER A 175 19.66 -25.70 7.05
N LYS A 176 19.05 -26.57 6.23
CA LYS A 176 19.74 -27.54 5.36
C LYS A 176 20.25 -26.95 4.04
N GLY A 177 20.29 -25.63 3.92
CA GLY A 177 20.73 -24.92 2.71
C GLY A 177 21.40 -23.59 3.02
N VAL A 178 21.80 -22.89 1.96
CA VAL A 178 22.34 -21.53 2.06
C VAL A 178 21.19 -20.53 2.25
N PRO A 179 21.41 -19.39 2.93
CA PRO A 179 20.36 -18.40 3.14
C PRO A 179 19.83 -17.84 1.83
N ILE A 180 18.52 -17.55 1.82
CA ILE A 180 17.85 -16.93 0.68
C ILE A 180 18.32 -15.49 0.54
N ILE A 181 18.76 -15.11 -0.66
CA ILE A 181 19.15 -13.74 -0.98
C ILE A 181 18.01 -13.08 -1.75
N TRP A 182 17.53 -11.95 -1.22
CA TRP A 182 16.53 -11.13 -1.90
C TRP A 182 17.22 -9.92 -2.54
N ALA A 183 16.70 -9.47 -3.68
CA ALA A 183 17.20 -8.25 -4.33
C ALA A 183 16.93 -6.96 -3.52
N GLY A 184 16.19 -7.04 -2.40
CA GLY A 184 15.92 -5.95 -1.46
C GLY A 184 16.06 -6.42 -0.01
N GLY A 185 15.44 -5.69 0.93
CA GLY A 185 15.48 -6.05 2.35
C GLY A 185 14.64 -7.28 2.75
N GLY A 186 14.00 -7.96 1.79
CA GLY A 186 13.12 -9.09 2.00
C GLY A 186 12.32 -9.48 0.74
N PRO A 187 11.41 -10.47 0.84
CA PRO A 187 10.58 -10.89 -0.28
C PRO A 187 9.67 -9.75 -0.78
N PRO A 188 9.41 -9.68 -2.10
CA PRO A 188 8.51 -8.68 -2.64
C PRO A 188 7.07 -8.91 -2.15
N ALA A 189 6.34 -7.82 -1.92
CA ALA A 189 4.91 -7.89 -1.63
C ALA A 189 4.12 -8.28 -2.89
N ASP A 190 2.97 -8.93 -2.67
CA ASP A 190 2.01 -9.34 -3.72
C ASP A 190 1.45 -8.15 -4.51
N ARG A 191 1.29 -7.00 -3.84
CA ARG A 191 0.73 -5.78 -4.45
C ARG A 191 1.29 -4.50 -3.85
N THR A 192 1.00 -3.39 -4.53
CA THR A 192 1.32 -2.06 -4.02
C THR A 192 0.32 -1.63 -2.93
N HIS A 193 0.84 -1.19 -1.78
CA HIS A 193 0.00 -0.62 -0.71
C HIS A 193 -0.33 0.83 -1.00
N ARG A 194 -1.62 1.16 -1.05
CA ARG A 194 -2.11 2.53 -1.23
C ARG A 194 -2.15 3.24 0.13
N LYS A 195 -1.30 4.25 0.32
CA LYS A 195 -1.35 5.13 1.51
C LYS A 195 -2.16 6.38 1.18
N ILE A 196 -3.33 6.50 1.80
CA ILE A 196 -4.21 7.68 1.63
C ILE A 196 -3.69 8.79 2.53
N THR A 197 -3.26 9.90 1.93
CA THR A 197 -2.77 11.09 2.65
C THR A 197 -3.68 12.27 2.35
N LYS A 198 -4.09 13.01 3.40
CA LYS A 198 -4.92 14.21 3.26
C LYS A 198 -4.09 15.34 2.63
N LYS A 199 -4.51 15.85 1.47
CA LYS A 199 -3.92 17.05 0.85
C LYS A 199 -4.50 18.29 1.54
N ARG A 200 -3.64 19.16 2.06
CA ARG A 200 -4.02 20.39 2.78
C ARG A 200 -3.45 21.62 2.07
N ILE A 201 -4.02 22.78 2.35
CA ILE A 201 -3.44 24.07 1.92
C ILE A 201 -2.11 24.29 2.66
N SER A 202 -1.10 24.81 1.96
CA SER A 202 0.18 25.16 2.58
C SER A 202 -0.03 26.23 3.64
N ILE A 203 0.45 25.97 4.87
CA ILE A 203 0.30 26.89 5.98
C ILE A 203 1.00 28.23 5.71
N THR A 204 2.07 28.23 4.92
CA THR A 204 2.80 29.45 4.53
C THR A 204 1.92 30.40 3.72
N VAL A 205 1.23 29.89 2.69
CA VAL A 205 0.36 30.71 1.85
C VAL A 205 -0.83 31.23 2.65
N TYR A 206 -1.40 30.39 3.51
CA TYR A 206 -2.48 30.78 4.40
C TYR A 206 -2.06 31.93 5.34
N SER A 207 -0.91 31.83 6.01
CA SER A 207 -0.42 32.86 6.92
C SER A 207 -0.19 34.21 6.24
N ILE A 208 0.34 34.22 5.01
CA ILE A 208 0.54 35.45 4.24
C ILE A 208 -0.80 36.13 3.95
N LEU A 209 -1.78 35.39 3.43
CA LEU A 209 -3.09 35.95 3.09
C LEU A 209 -3.87 36.45 4.32
N VAL A 210 -3.81 35.73 5.44
CA VAL A 210 -4.42 36.15 6.70
C VAL A 210 -3.80 37.45 7.21
N THR A 211 -2.48 37.60 7.11
CA THR A 211 -1.79 38.83 7.53
C THR A 211 -2.28 40.05 6.76
N PHE A 212 -2.41 39.93 5.43
CA PHE A 212 -3.00 41.01 4.61
C PHE A 212 -4.46 41.29 4.95
N ALA A 213 -5.27 40.26 5.22
CA ALA A 213 -6.66 40.43 5.61
C ALA A 213 -6.80 41.17 6.96
N ILE A 214 -5.99 40.83 7.95
CA ILE A 214 -5.97 41.51 9.26
C ILE A 214 -5.58 42.98 9.10
N PHE A 215 -4.54 43.27 8.29
CA PHE A 215 -4.15 44.64 8.00
C PHE A 215 -5.28 45.45 7.33
N GLY A 216 -6.00 44.82 6.39
CA GLY A 216 -7.19 45.40 5.77
C GLY A 216 -8.30 45.73 6.76
N ILE A 217 -8.54 44.87 7.75
CA ILE A 217 -9.54 45.10 8.83
C ILE A 217 -9.12 46.27 9.72
N ILE A 218 -7.84 46.35 10.09
CA ILE A 218 -7.30 47.45 10.91
C ILE A 218 -7.45 48.79 10.17
N ILE A 219 -7.04 48.86 8.91
CA ILE A 219 -7.18 50.07 8.09
C ILE A 219 -8.65 50.47 7.94
N SER A 220 -9.53 49.49 7.66
CA SER A 220 -10.98 49.73 7.55
C SER A 220 -11.55 50.29 8.85
N SER A 221 -11.08 49.81 10.01
CA SER A 221 -11.51 50.28 11.32
C SER A 221 -11.09 51.72 11.57
N VAL A 222 -9.86 52.09 11.20
CA VAL A 222 -9.38 53.48 11.27
C VAL A 222 -10.23 54.38 10.37
N PHE A 223 -10.50 53.97 9.13
CA PHE A 223 -11.36 54.75 8.23
C PHE A 223 -12.79 54.90 8.74
N LEU A 224 -13.36 53.87 9.37
CA LEU A 224 -14.67 53.95 10.01
C LEU A 224 -14.68 54.99 11.13
N ILE A 225 -13.68 54.97 12.02
CA ILE A 225 -13.54 55.91 13.13
C ILE A 225 -13.41 57.35 12.61
N VAL A 226 -12.56 57.57 11.61
CA VAL A 226 -12.37 58.89 10.98
C VAL A 226 -13.67 59.38 10.35
N ASN A 227 -14.39 58.51 9.63
CA ASN A 227 -15.66 58.86 8.98
C ASN A 227 -16.72 59.30 10.01
N ILE A 228 -16.81 58.59 11.13
CA ILE A 228 -17.75 58.91 12.21
C ILE A 228 -17.34 60.20 12.93
N LYS A 229 -16.06 60.36 13.28
CA LYS A 229 -15.56 61.51 14.04
C LYS A 229 -15.70 62.83 13.27
N TYR A 230 -15.35 62.83 11.99
CA TYR A 230 -15.38 64.03 11.15
C TYR A 230 -16.67 64.17 10.32
N ARG A 231 -17.75 63.45 10.66
CA ARG A 231 -19.01 63.43 9.90
C ARG A 231 -19.65 64.79 9.64
N ASN A 232 -19.40 65.77 10.52
CA ASN A 232 -19.98 67.11 10.45
C ASN A 232 -19.20 68.06 9.52
N GLN A 233 -18.00 67.68 9.07
CA GLN A 233 -17.21 68.47 8.13
C GLN A 233 -17.88 68.52 6.75
N ARG A 234 -17.85 69.70 6.10
CA ARG A 234 -18.59 69.97 4.85
C ARG A 234 -18.31 68.94 3.75
N TYR A 235 -17.05 68.56 3.55
CA TYR A 235 -16.64 67.59 2.52
C TYR A 235 -17.16 66.17 2.81
N ILE A 236 -16.98 65.67 4.04
CA ILE A 236 -17.44 64.32 4.43
C ILE A 236 -18.97 64.25 4.40
N LYS A 237 -19.65 65.32 4.83
CA LYS A 237 -21.11 65.43 4.80
C LYS A 237 -21.68 65.33 3.38
N MET A 238 -21.01 65.92 2.38
CA MET A 238 -21.42 65.79 0.96
C MET A 238 -21.27 64.36 0.43
N SER A 239 -20.32 63.58 0.96
CA SER A 239 -20.03 62.22 0.49
C SER A 239 -21.02 61.13 0.95
N SER A 240 -22.09 61.49 1.67
CA SER A 240 -23.05 60.55 2.31
C SER A 240 -22.38 59.62 3.35
N PRO A 241 -21.98 60.15 4.52
CA PRO A 241 -21.15 59.42 5.49
C PRO A 241 -21.78 58.12 5.99
N TYR A 242 -23.10 58.10 6.15
CA TYR A 242 -23.86 56.92 6.58
C TYR A 242 -23.77 55.73 5.60
N LEU A 243 -23.78 55.97 4.29
CA LEU A 243 -23.60 54.91 3.29
C LEU A 243 -22.14 54.46 3.23
N ASN A 244 -21.19 55.39 3.38
CA ASN A 244 -19.77 55.03 3.44
C ASN A 244 -19.47 54.14 4.66
N ASN A 245 -20.12 54.36 5.80
CA ASN A 245 -20.01 53.47 6.97
C ASN A 245 -20.48 52.04 6.64
N ILE A 246 -21.59 51.86 5.91
CA ILE A 246 -22.03 50.52 5.49
C ILE A 246 -21.01 49.88 4.53
N ILE A 247 -20.49 50.64 3.57
CA ILE A 247 -19.46 50.11 2.64
C ILE A 247 -18.27 49.58 3.43
N VAL A 248 -17.78 50.35 4.40
CA VAL A 248 -16.63 49.95 5.23
C VAL A 248 -16.94 48.70 6.06
N VAL A 249 -18.14 48.59 6.64
CA VAL A 249 -18.59 47.36 7.33
C VAL A 249 -18.66 46.17 6.37
N GLY A 250 -19.16 46.36 5.15
CA GLY A 250 -19.15 45.34 4.10
C GLY A 250 -17.73 44.85 3.78
N CYS A 251 -16.77 45.77 3.64
CA CYS A 251 -15.36 45.42 3.42
C CYS A 251 -14.76 44.62 4.58
N MET A 252 -15.06 44.98 5.84
CA MET A 252 -14.59 44.21 7.02
C MET A 252 -15.11 42.76 7.01
N LEU A 253 -16.37 42.57 6.64
CA LEU A 253 -16.95 41.22 6.48
C LEU A 253 -16.25 40.46 5.35
N THR A 254 -15.99 41.10 4.20
CA THR A 254 -15.26 40.43 3.12
C THR A 254 -13.84 40.02 3.52
N TYR A 255 -13.11 40.83 4.29
CA TYR A 255 -11.80 40.43 4.80
C TYR A 255 -11.88 39.26 5.78
N THR A 256 -12.93 39.22 6.61
CA THR A 256 -13.18 38.09 7.52
C THR A 256 -13.48 36.80 6.74
N SER A 257 -14.14 36.88 5.59
CA SER A 257 -14.40 35.71 4.73
C SER A 257 -13.12 35.04 4.21
N VAL A 258 -12.07 35.83 3.93
CA VAL A 258 -10.75 35.31 3.49
C VAL A 258 -10.11 34.44 4.57
N ILE A 259 -10.21 34.86 5.83
CA ILE A 259 -9.72 34.09 6.98
C ILE A 259 -10.49 32.77 7.09
N LEU A 260 -11.82 32.84 7.02
CA LEU A 260 -12.65 31.65 7.09
C LEU A 260 -12.38 30.67 5.95
N LEU A 261 -12.17 31.15 4.71
CA LEU A 261 -11.89 30.33 3.52
C LEU A 261 -10.67 29.43 3.67
N GLY A 262 -9.61 29.90 4.32
CA GLY A 262 -8.38 29.13 4.48
C GLY A 262 -8.36 28.15 5.66
N MET A 263 -9.36 28.17 6.54
CA MET A 263 -9.46 27.22 7.66
C MET A 263 -9.75 25.78 7.18
N ASP A 264 -8.72 24.97 6.99
CA ASP A 264 -8.89 23.54 6.69
C ASP A 264 -9.14 22.71 7.97
N SER A 265 -9.63 21.48 7.80
CA SER A 265 -9.74 20.39 8.77
C SER A 265 -8.44 20.01 9.49
N GLY A 266 -7.31 20.63 9.14
CA GLY A 266 -6.06 20.54 9.88
C GLY A 266 -5.92 21.57 11.01
N LEU A 267 -6.59 22.72 10.90
CA LEU A 267 -6.57 23.81 11.88
C LEU A 267 -7.84 23.82 12.74
N SER A 268 -8.96 23.31 12.21
CA SER A 268 -10.21 23.13 12.95
C SER A 268 -10.56 21.66 13.08
N SER A 269 -11.32 21.30 14.12
CA SER A 269 -11.84 19.94 14.30
C SER A 269 -12.73 19.52 13.14
N GLU A 270 -12.68 18.24 12.77
CA GLU A 270 -13.46 17.68 11.67
C GLU A 270 -14.98 17.87 11.84
N ALA A 271 -15.46 17.87 13.08
CA ALA A 271 -16.86 18.12 13.43
C ALA A 271 -17.28 19.59 13.21
N ASN A 272 -16.32 20.52 13.30
CA ASN A 272 -16.61 21.96 13.20
C ASN A 272 -16.54 22.48 11.76
N PHE A 273 -16.00 21.69 10.84
CA PHE A 273 -15.79 22.09 9.45
C PHE A 273 -17.09 22.50 8.70
N PRO A 274 -18.23 21.79 8.85
CA PRO A 274 -19.49 22.20 8.22
C PRO A 274 -19.98 23.59 8.66
N TYR A 275 -19.82 23.92 9.95
CA TYR A 275 -20.20 25.23 10.48
C TYR A 275 -19.30 26.35 9.93
N VAL A 276 -17.99 26.11 9.84
CA VAL A 276 -17.05 27.03 9.20
C VAL A 276 -17.40 27.24 7.73
N CYS A 277 -17.78 26.18 7.01
CA CYS A 277 -18.20 26.28 5.60
C CYS A 277 -19.47 27.12 5.44
N THR A 278 -20.43 26.96 6.34
CA THR A 278 -21.65 27.76 6.37
C THR A 278 -21.30 29.23 6.62
N ALA A 279 -20.49 29.51 7.64
CA ALA A 279 -20.07 30.88 7.97
C ALA A 279 -19.35 31.58 6.81
N ARG A 280 -18.56 30.86 6.00
CA ARG A 280 -17.91 31.42 4.79
C ARG A 280 -18.92 32.02 3.82
N ALA A 281 -19.94 31.26 3.45
CA ALA A 281 -20.94 31.68 2.47
C ALA A 281 -21.73 32.90 2.98
N TRP A 282 -22.14 32.86 4.24
CA TRP A 282 -22.90 33.93 4.88
C TRP A 282 -22.13 35.25 4.98
N VAL A 283 -20.88 35.19 5.46
CA VAL A 283 -20.04 36.38 5.64
C VAL A 283 -19.65 36.99 4.29
N LEU A 284 -19.33 36.16 3.28
CA LEU A 284 -18.95 36.62 1.95
C LEU A 284 -20.13 37.32 1.25
N MET A 285 -21.31 36.68 1.21
CA MET A 285 -22.48 37.22 0.54
C MET A 285 -22.96 38.51 1.21
N SER A 286 -23.08 38.51 2.55
CA SER A 286 -23.49 39.71 3.29
C SER A 286 -22.52 40.88 3.11
N GLY A 287 -21.21 40.60 3.15
CA GLY A 287 -20.18 41.61 2.94
C GLY A 287 -20.22 42.23 1.54
N PHE A 288 -20.37 41.39 0.51
CA PHE A 288 -20.50 41.82 -0.88
C PHE A 288 -21.73 42.73 -1.09
N THR A 289 -22.90 42.29 -0.62
CA THR A 289 -24.15 43.04 -0.82
C THR A 289 -24.20 44.34 -0.04
N LEU A 290 -23.67 44.39 1.18
CA LEU A 290 -23.55 45.64 1.93
C LEU A 290 -22.63 46.64 1.22
N ALA A 291 -21.50 46.19 0.67
CA ALA A 291 -20.56 47.06 -0.05
C ALA A 291 -21.13 47.55 -1.39
N PHE A 292 -21.55 46.64 -2.27
CA PHE A 292 -22.07 46.97 -3.60
C PHE A 292 -23.43 47.65 -3.55
N GLY A 293 -24.35 47.20 -2.69
CA GLY A 293 -25.67 47.81 -2.53
C GLY A 293 -25.60 49.25 -2.02
N SER A 294 -24.65 49.53 -1.12
CA SER A 294 -24.41 50.90 -0.63
C SER A 294 -23.74 51.79 -1.67
N MET A 295 -22.82 51.24 -2.48
CA MET A 295 -22.23 51.96 -3.61
C MET A 295 -23.30 52.32 -4.66
N PHE A 296 -24.17 51.37 -5.01
CA PHE A 296 -25.29 51.59 -5.92
C PHE A 296 -26.28 52.64 -5.38
N SER A 297 -26.63 52.56 -4.10
CA SER A 297 -27.51 53.54 -3.47
C SER A 297 -26.91 54.95 -3.48
N LYS A 298 -25.57 55.06 -3.35
CA LYS A 298 -24.84 56.31 -3.42
C LYS A 298 -24.82 56.89 -4.85
N THR A 299 -24.55 56.07 -5.86
CA THR A 299 -24.58 56.53 -7.27
C THR A 299 -25.99 56.91 -7.70
N TRP A 300 -27.00 56.15 -7.28
CA TRP A 300 -28.41 56.47 -7.52
C TRP A 300 -28.82 57.81 -6.90
N ARG A 301 -28.35 58.11 -5.68
CA ARG A 301 -28.59 59.42 -5.04
C ARG A 301 -28.07 60.57 -5.90
N VAL A 302 -26.86 60.43 -6.44
CA VAL A 302 -26.23 61.45 -7.29
C VAL A 302 -27.04 61.64 -8.58
N HIS A 303 -27.36 60.54 -9.28
CA HIS A 303 -28.20 60.58 -10.48
C HIS A 303 -29.57 61.22 -10.19
N ALA A 304 -30.25 60.83 -9.12
CA ALA A 304 -31.56 61.35 -8.76
C ALA A 304 -31.56 62.86 -8.41
N ILE A 305 -30.42 63.41 -7.97
CA ILE A 305 -30.25 64.85 -7.74
C ILE A 305 -30.08 65.59 -9.08
N PHE A 306 -29.22 65.10 -9.97
CA PHE A 306 -28.91 65.76 -11.24
C PHE A 306 -30.04 65.68 -12.29
N THR A 307 -30.79 64.59 -12.32
CA THR A 307 -31.89 64.39 -13.29
C THR A 307 -33.19 65.12 -12.88
N ASN A 308 -33.21 65.82 -11.73
CA ASN A 308 -34.38 66.56 -11.26
C ASN A 308 -34.44 67.99 -11.84
N ILE A 309 -34.87 68.09 -13.11
CA ILE A 309 -34.89 69.32 -13.94
C ILE A 309 -35.76 70.45 -13.36
N LYS A 310 -36.75 70.15 -12.50
CA LYS A 310 -37.69 71.15 -11.98
C LYS A 310 -37.16 72.03 -10.83
N LEU A 311 -35.90 71.90 -10.41
CA LEU A 311 -35.26 72.66 -9.30
C LEU A 311 -36.06 72.71 -7.97
N ASN A 312 -37.12 71.93 -7.82
CA ASN A 312 -37.82 71.76 -6.56
C ASN A 312 -36.88 71.03 -5.60
N LYS A 313 -36.64 71.62 -4.42
CA LYS A 313 -35.72 71.11 -3.39
C LYS A 313 -36.18 69.74 -2.88
N LYS A 314 -35.86 68.68 -3.62
CA LYS A 314 -36.18 67.29 -3.27
C LYS A 314 -35.15 66.78 -2.25
N ILE A 315 -35.46 66.93 -0.97
CA ILE A 315 -34.63 66.39 0.12
C ILE A 315 -34.87 64.89 0.20
N ILE A 316 -33.99 64.09 -0.42
CA ILE A 316 -34.01 62.64 -0.28
C ILE A 316 -33.46 62.31 1.11
N LYS A 317 -34.29 61.77 1.99
CA LYS A 317 -33.89 61.36 3.34
C LYS A 317 -33.10 60.05 3.30
N ASP A 318 -32.09 59.92 4.14
CA ASP A 318 -31.17 58.77 4.15
C ASP A 318 -31.87 57.43 4.46
N TYR A 319 -33.00 57.43 5.19
CA TYR A 319 -33.77 56.21 5.49
C TYR A 319 -34.25 55.46 4.23
N LYS A 320 -34.55 56.18 3.13
CA LYS A 320 -34.98 55.55 1.87
C LYS A 320 -33.84 54.77 1.22
N LEU A 321 -32.60 55.26 1.35
CA LEU A 321 -31.42 54.61 0.79
C LEU A 321 -31.05 53.38 1.63
N PHE A 322 -31.14 53.49 2.96
CA PHE A 322 -31.00 52.33 3.85
C PHE A 322 -32.05 51.26 3.59
N MET A 323 -33.30 51.64 3.29
CA MET A 323 -34.35 50.69 2.93
C MET A 323 -33.98 49.90 1.66
N VAL A 324 -33.45 50.56 0.62
CA VAL A 324 -33.01 49.87 -0.61
C VAL A 324 -31.91 48.84 -0.32
N VAL A 325 -30.88 49.23 0.45
CA VAL A 325 -29.80 48.30 0.85
C VAL A 325 -30.34 47.17 1.72
N GLY A 326 -31.24 47.49 2.66
CA GLY A 326 -31.87 46.50 3.54
C GLY A 326 -32.70 45.48 2.78
N VAL A 327 -33.42 45.89 1.74
CA VAL A 327 -34.16 44.97 0.86
C VAL A 327 -33.21 44.04 0.12
N LEU A 328 -32.08 44.53 -0.40
CA LEU A 328 -31.07 43.69 -1.06
C LEU A 328 -30.48 42.64 -0.10
N VAL A 329 -30.14 43.04 1.12
CA VAL A 329 -29.63 42.12 2.16
C VAL A 329 -30.70 41.11 2.57
N MET A 330 -31.97 41.53 2.69
CA MET A 330 -33.08 40.64 3.02
C MET A 330 -33.25 39.54 1.97
N ILE A 331 -33.13 39.88 0.68
CA ILE A 331 -33.20 38.91 -0.41
C ILE A 331 -32.10 37.86 -0.24
N ASP A 332 -30.85 38.27 0.05
CA ASP A 332 -29.75 37.33 0.27
C ASP A 332 -29.97 36.44 1.49
N VAL A 333 -30.48 37.00 2.59
CA VAL A 333 -30.81 36.21 3.80
C VAL A 333 -31.87 35.16 3.48
N ILE A 334 -32.91 35.50 2.72
CA ILE A 334 -33.94 34.54 2.29
C ILE A 334 -33.33 33.43 1.42
N ILE A 335 -32.47 33.79 0.46
CA ILE A 335 -31.81 32.81 -0.41
C ILE A 335 -30.92 31.86 0.41
N LEU A 336 -30.06 32.39 1.28
CA LEU A 336 -29.12 31.59 2.07
C LEU A 336 -29.81 30.73 3.12
N THR A 337 -30.85 31.23 3.78
CA THR A 337 -31.64 30.43 4.73
C THR A 337 -32.37 29.30 4.01
N THR A 338 -33.00 29.57 2.87
CA THR A 338 -33.68 28.55 2.06
C THR A 338 -32.69 27.48 1.60
N TRP A 339 -31.51 27.89 1.11
CA TRP A 339 -30.47 26.95 0.71
C TRP A 339 -30.00 26.09 1.89
N GLN A 340 -29.74 26.69 3.06
CA GLN A 340 -29.30 25.97 4.25
C GLN A 340 -30.33 24.96 4.77
N ILE A 341 -31.63 25.25 4.62
CA ILE A 341 -32.71 24.35 5.03
C ILE A 341 -32.86 23.18 4.06
N ILE A 342 -32.76 23.44 2.74
CA ILE A 342 -32.96 22.42 1.70
C ILE A 342 -31.73 21.51 1.58
N ASP A 343 -30.52 22.08 1.56
CA ASP A 343 -29.27 21.34 1.35
C ASP A 343 -28.14 21.93 2.22
N PRO A 344 -28.04 21.53 3.50
CA PRO A 344 -27.02 22.05 4.40
C PRO A 344 -25.62 21.57 3.98
N PHE A 345 -24.61 22.43 4.18
CA PHE A 345 -23.22 22.05 3.90
C PHE A 345 -22.78 20.83 4.74
N TYR A 346 -22.25 19.81 4.06
CA TYR A 346 -21.65 18.65 4.69
C TYR A 346 -20.23 18.40 4.14
N ARG A 347 -19.40 17.72 4.94
CA ARG A 347 -18.04 17.37 4.53
C ARG A 347 -18.06 16.10 3.69
N ARG A 348 -17.57 16.18 2.45
CA ARG A 348 -17.31 15.02 1.59
C ARG A 348 -15.82 14.86 1.35
N THR A 349 -15.30 13.66 1.52
CA THR A 349 -13.92 13.30 1.14
C THR A 349 -13.93 12.53 -0.17
N SER A 350 -13.31 13.07 -1.21
CA SER A 350 -13.09 12.37 -2.47
C SER A 350 -11.63 11.94 -2.58
N LEU A 351 -11.39 10.75 -3.11
CA LEU A 351 -10.05 10.34 -3.52
C LEU A 351 -9.64 11.20 -4.72
N GLY A 352 -8.55 11.96 -4.57
CA GLY A 352 -7.96 12.68 -5.69
C GLY A 352 -7.29 11.73 -6.69
N ALA A 353 -6.83 12.28 -7.81
CA ALA A 353 -5.97 11.53 -8.72
C ALA A 353 -4.74 10.99 -7.96
N PRO A 354 -4.28 9.76 -8.26
CA PRO A 354 -3.05 9.24 -7.68
C PRO A 354 -1.91 10.21 -8.03
N LEU A 355 -1.25 10.76 -7.01
CA LEU A 355 -0.01 11.50 -7.23
C LEU A 355 1.03 10.50 -7.73
N GLU A 356 1.37 10.57 -9.01
CA GLU A 356 2.60 9.99 -9.51
C GLU A 356 3.76 10.68 -8.78
N PHE A 357 4.42 9.94 -7.89
CA PHE A 357 5.59 10.44 -7.17
C PHE A 357 6.72 10.67 -8.17
N SER A 358 6.86 11.92 -8.64
CA SER A 358 8.07 12.38 -9.32
C SER A 358 9.30 12.18 -8.43
N LEU A 359 10.48 11.97 -9.04
CA LEU A 359 11.72 11.72 -8.30
C LEU A 359 12.04 12.83 -7.27
N VAL A 360 11.63 14.07 -7.55
CA VAL A 360 11.79 15.23 -6.65
C VAL A 360 10.93 15.11 -5.38
N GLN A 361 9.68 14.63 -5.50
CA GLN A 361 8.80 14.42 -4.33
C GLN A 361 9.17 13.19 -3.50
N ARG A 362 9.87 12.21 -4.07
CA ARG A 362 10.40 11.06 -3.31
C ARG A 362 11.51 11.47 -2.33
N ALA A 363 12.37 12.41 -2.71
CA ALA A 363 13.43 12.93 -1.84
C ALA A 363 12.84 13.65 -0.61
N GLN A 364 11.85 14.52 -0.83
CA GLN A 364 11.16 15.25 0.24
C GLN A 364 10.37 14.32 1.20
N PHE A 365 9.77 13.24 0.67
CA PHE A 365 9.04 12.28 1.50
C PHE A 365 9.98 11.35 2.28
N LEU A 366 11.17 11.04 1.74
CA LEU A 366 12.20 10.33 2.48
C LEU A 366 12.71 11.19 3.65
N GLU A 367 13.00 12.47 3.44
CA GLU A 367 13.40 13.37 4.54
C GLU A 367 12.33 13.48 5.65
N LEU A 368 11.06 13.61 5.28
CA LEU A 368 9.95 13.63 6.24
C LEU A 368 9.78 12.28 6.98
N SER A 369 9.96 11.16 6.29
CA SER A 369 9.86 9.83 6.92
C SER A 369 11.05 9.49 7.82
N PHE A 370 12.24 10.05 7.57
CA PHE A 370 13.38 9.93 8.49
C PHE A 370 13.20 10.81 9.74
N SER A 371 12.59 11.99 9.60
CA SER A 371 12.25 12.86 10.73
C SER A 371 11.23 12.22 11.69
N ASP A 372 10.21 11.53 11.15
CA ASP A 372 9.21 10.83 11.97
C ASP A 372 9.75 9.55 12.65
N LYS A 373 10.70 8.84 12.01
CA LYS A 373 11.38 7.70 12.66
C LYS A 373 12.26 8.13 13.84
N GLY A 374 12.88 9.31 13.78
CA GLY A 374 13.64 9.88 14.89
C GLY A 374 12.80 10.17 16.15
N LYS A 375 11.51 10.51 15.97
CA LYS A 375 10.56 10.71 17.08
C LYS A 375 9.95 9.41 17.61
N TYR A 376 9.81 8.39 16.77
CA TYR A 376 9.35 7.07 17.20
C TYR A 376 10.39 6.33 18.06
N ILE A 377 11.68 6.48 17.77
CA ILE A 377 12.76 5.84 18.54
C ILE A 377 12.95 6.53 19.91
N SER A 378 12.76 7.86 20.02
CA SER A 378 12.83 8.55 21.32
C SER A 378 11.64 8.25 22.23
N SER A 379 10.45 7.99 21.67
CA SER A 379 9.27 7.59 22.46
C SER A 379 9.35 6.15 22.99
N ILE A 380 10.05 5.24 22.30
CA ILE A 380 10.22 3.85 22.76
C ILE A 380 11.27 3.78 23.89
N HIS A 381 12.26 4.67 23.89
CA HIS A 381 13.27 4.68 24.95
C HIS A 381 12.74 5.23 26.29
N ASN A 382 11.78 6.17 26.27
CA ASN A 382 11.20 6.74 27.47
C ASN A 382 10.16 5.82 28.16
N ASN A 383 9.41 5.03 27.38
CA ASN A 383 8.42 4.08 27.93
C ASN A 383 9.02 2.82 28.56
N ARG A 384 10.31 2.53 28.33
CA ARG A 384 10.98 1.37 28.95
C ARG A 384 11.52 1.67 30.35
N SER A 385 11.66 2.94 30.72
CA SER A 385 12.11 3.40 32.05
C SER A 385 10.99 3.43 33.09
N ASP A 386 9.72 3.60 32.69
CA ASP A 386 8.60 3.72 33.63
C ASP A 386 7.88 2.39 33.93
N GLN A 387 8.21 1.31 33.22
CA GLN A 387 7.62 -0.02 33.42
C GLN A 387 8.44 -0.97 34.33
N GLN A 388 9.50 -0.50 34.99
CA GLN A 388 10.30 -1.31 35.92
C GLN A 388 10.10 -0.99 37.41
N LEU A 389 9.11 -0.17 37.80
CA LEU A 389 8.89 0.16 39.22
C LEU A 389 7.58 -0.37 39.86
N HIS A 390 6.80 -1.19 39.17
CA HIS A 390 5.65 -1.87 39.78
C HIS A 390 5.46 -3.28 39.21
N SER A 391 6.21 -4.22 39.77
CA SER A 391 5.87 -5.65 39.90
C SER A 391 6.97 -6.35 40.68
#